data_AF-A0A1W9PW52-F1
#
_entry.id   AF-A0A1W9PW52-F1
#
_cell.length_a   1.000
_cell.length_b   1.000
_cell.length_c   1.000
_cell.angle_alpha   90.00
_cell.angle_beta   90.00
_cell.angle_gamma   90.00
#
_symmetry.space_group_name_H-M   'P 1'
#
loop_
_entity.id
_entity.type
_entity.pdbx_description
1 polymer ?
#
loop_
_entity_poly.entity_id
_entity_poly.type
_entity_poly.pdbx_seq_one_letter_code
_entity_poly.pdbx_strand_id
1 'polypeptide(L)'
;MEAYCMKCKTKREISEAEATFNKIGAPVTRGTCPVCGTKMYRTGRTPAHEGLTPPEKVKRKRKRKGKLVIVESPAKARTVGRFLGRGYTVKA
;
A
#
# COMPACT_ATOMS: atom_id res chain seq x y z
N MET A 1 5.63 3.90 -23.81
CA MET A 1 5.76 3.60 -22.35
C MET A 1 5.09 2.27 -22.08
N GLU A 2 5.79 1.30 -21.49
CA GLU A 2 5.26 -0.06 -21.35
C GLU A 2 4.74 -0.35 -19.94
N ALA A 3 3.57 -1.00 -19.87
CA ALA A 3 3.03 -1.62 -18.67
C ALA A 3 2.74 -3.10 -18.91
N TYR A 4 2.77 -3.87 -17.81
CA TYR A 4 2.40 -5.27 -17.86
C TYR A 4 0.88 -5.43 -17.83
N CYS A 5 0.32 -6.11 -18.84
CA CYS A 5 -1.08 -6.48 -18.84
C CYS A 5 -1.29 -7.77 -18.05
N MET A 6 -2.06 -7.73 -16.96
CA MET A 6 -2.34 -8.96 -16.18
C MET A 6 -3.23 -9.96 -16.93
N LYS A 7 -4.08 -9.53 -17.85
CA LYS A 7 -4.89 -10.45 -18.67
C LYS A 7 -4.09 -11.10 -19.79
N CYS A 8 -3.32 -10.32 -20.54
CA CYS A 8 -2.54 -10.83 -21.67
C CYS A 8 -1.16 -11.38 -21.27
N LYS A 9 -0.75 -11.19 -20.00
CA LYS A 9 0.51 -11.64 -19.41
C LYS A 9 1.78 -11.17 -20.15
N THR A 10 1.70 -10.06 -20.87
CA THR A 10 2.81 -9.48 -21.64
C THR A 10 2.97 -8.00 -21.33
N LYS A 11 4.19 -7.46 -21.49
CA LYS A 11 4.43 -6.02 -21.51
C LYS A 11 3.88 -5.45 -22.82
N ARG A 12 3.16 -4.34 -22.73
CA ARG A 12 2.59 -3.64 -23.88
C ARG A 12 2.60 -2.16 -23.62
N GLU A 13 2.47 -1.39 -24.70
CA GLU A 13 2.28 0.05 -24.60
C GLU A 13 0.93 0.39 -23.97
N ILE A 14 0.94 1.42 -23.12
CA ILE A 14 -0.25 1.93 -22.45
C ILE A 14 -0.99 2.84 -23.43
N SER A 15 -2.24 2.53 -23.74
CA SER A 15 -3.16 3.49 -24.37
C SER A 15 -3.76 4.40 -23.29
N GLU A 16 -4.01 5.68 -23.63
CA GLU A 16 -4.62 6.67 -22.71
C GLU A 16 -3.87 6.77 -21.36
N ALA A 17 -2.57 7.09 -21.43
CA ALA A 17 -1.72 7.16 -20.26
C ALA A 17 -2.01 8.42 -19.41
N GLU A 18 -2.62 8.23 -18.25
CA GLU A 18 -2.89 9.27 -17.25
C GLU A 18 -1.90 9.18 -16.07
N ALA A 19 -1.19 10.28 -15.81
CA ALA A 19 -0.32 10.42 -14.65
C ALA A 19 -1.14 10.74 -13.40
N THR A 20 -1.16 9.83 -12.43
CA THR A 20 -1.90 9.97 -11.18
C THR A 20 -1.02 9.62 -9.97
N PHE A 21 -1.37 10.12 -8.79
CA PHE A 21 -0.72 9.67 -7.56
C PHE A 21 -1.58 8.63 -6.84
N ASN A 22 -0.94 7.66 -6.20
CA ASN A 22 -1.66 6.74 -5.33
C ASN A 22 -2.01 7.41 -3.98
N LYS A 23 -2.78 6.72 -3.14
CA LYS A 23 -3.19 7.18 -1.79
C LYS A 23 -2.00 7.47 -0.84
N ILE A 24 -0.81 6.99 -1.17
CA ILE A 24 0.44 7.16 -0.39
C ILE A 24 1.28 8.31 -0.99
N GLY A 25 0.84 8.92 -2.09
CA GLY A 25 1.55 9.99 -2.80
C GLY A 25 2.68 9.50 -3.73
N ALA A 26 2.74 8.21 -4.05
CA ALA A 26 3.70 7.69 -5.03
C ALA A 26 3.19 7.90 -6.46
N PRO A 27 4.07 8.27 -7.42
CA PRO A 27 3.72 8.53 -8.80
C PRO A 27 3.42 7.24 -9.57
N VAL A 28 2.33 7.27 -10.33
CA VAL A 28 1.77 6.12 -11.02
C VAL A 28 1.15 6.56 -12.34
N THR A 29 1.42 5.81 -13.40
CA THR A 29 0.69 5.95 -14.66
C THR A 29 -0.42 4.91 -14.73
N ARG A 30 -1.65 5.36 -14.94
CA ARG A 30 -2.79 4.50 -15.28
C ARG A 30 -3.04 4.58 -16.77
N GLY A 31 -3.64 3.56 -17.33
CA GLY A 31 -4.15 3.62 -18.70
C GLY A 31 -4.85 2.33 -19.06
N THR A 32 -5.06 2.12 -20.35
CA THR A 32 -5.79 0.98 -20.90
C THR A 32 -4.86 0.07 -21.71
N CYS A 33 -5.22 -1.20 -21.81
CA CYS A 33 -4.57 -2.13 -22.72
C CYS A 33 -5.27 -2.08 -24.09
N PRO A 34 -4.58 -1.84 -25.21
CA PRO A 34 -5.21 -1.70 -26.52
C PRO A 34 -5.85 -2.98 -27.06
N VAL A 35 -5.47 -4.15 -26.52
CA VAL A 35 -5.93 -5.46 -27.04
C VAL A 35 -7.09 -6.04 -26.23
N CYS A 36 -7.08 -5.86 -24.92
CA CYS A 36 -8.09 -6.46 -24.02
C CYS A 36 -8.89 -5.45 -23.22
N GLY A 37 -8.68 -4.15 -23.45
CA GLY A 37 -9.36 -3.03 -22.76
C GLY A 37 -9.11 -2.96 -21.26
N THR A 38 -8.25 -3.82 -20.70
CA THR A 38 -8.07 -3.90 -19.24
C THR A 38 -7.20 -2.75 -18.75
N LYS A 39 -7.57 -2.17 -17.60
CA LYS A 39 -6.81 -1.11 -16.96
C LYS A 39 -5.40 -1.60 -16.62
N MET A 40 -4.41 -0.90 -17.16
CA MET A 40 -3.00 -1.09 -16.89
C MET A 40 -2.56 -0.12 -15.80
N TYR A 41 -1.57 -0.56 -15.02
CA TYR A 41 -1.02 0.18 -13.91
C TYR A 41 0.50 0.07 -13.93
N ARG A 42 1.18 1.21 -13.99
CA ARG A 42 2.64 1.28 -13.98
C ARG A 42 3.09 2.20 -12.85
N THR A 43 3.92 1.69 -11.96
CA THR A 43 4.58 2.49 -10.94
C THR A 43 5.82 3.16 -11.52
N GLY A 44 6.01 4.46 -11.28
CA GLY A 44 7.20 5.18 -11.71
C GLY A 44 6.96 6.66 -11.94
N ARG A 45 8.01 7.48 -11.83
CA ARG A 45 7.97 8.87 -12.30
C ARG A 45 8.03 8.89 -13.82
N THR A 46 7.26 9.80 -14.39
CA THR A 46 7.15 10.05 -15.83
C THR A 46 7.09 11.56 -16.02
N PRO A 47 7.48 12.10 -17.18
CA PRO A 47 7.48 13.55 -17.43
C PRO A 47 6.11 14.20 -17.14
N ALA A 48 5.02 13.46 -17.41
CA ALA A 48 3.65 13.88 -17.09
C ALA A 48 3.34 14.08 -15.59
N HIS A 49 4.28 13.82 -14.67
CA HIS A 49 4.14 14.10 -13.24
C HIS A 49 4.76 15.45 -12.79
N GLU A 50 5.45 16.18 -13.67
CA GLU A 50 6.20 17.40 -13.27
C GLU A 50 5.31 18.57 -12.83
N GLY A 51 4.05 18.63 -13.26
CA GLY A 51 3.10 19.68 -12.90
C GLY A 51 2.04 19.29 -11.86
N LEU A 52 2.02 18.04 -11.41
CA LEU A 52 0.97 17.54 -10.51
C LEU A 52 1.49 17.50 -9.07
N THR A 53 0.79 18.16 -8.16
CA THR A 53 1.09 18.09 -6.73
C THR A 53 0.65 16.73 -6.17
N PRO A 54 1.53 15.98 -5.49
CA PRO A 54 1.15 14.76 -4.83
C PRO A 54 0.10 15.05 -3.74
N PRO A 55 -0.96 14.22 -3.61
CA PRO A 55 -1.89 14.34 -2.50
C PRO A 55 -1.14 14.13 -1.18
N GLU A 56 -1.60 14.83 -0.12
CA GLU A 56 -1.00 14.69 1.20
C GLU A 56 -0.99 13.22 1.64
N LYS A 57 0.19 12.76 2.05
CA LYS A 57 0.40 11.35 2.43
C LYS A 57 -0.43 11.03 3.67
N VAL A 58 -1.51 10.28 3.49
CA VAL A 58 -2.30 9.79 4.62
C VAL A 58 -1.50 8.70 5.32
N LYS A 59 -0.75 9.06 6.36
CA LYS A 59 -0.09 8.09 7.23
C LYS A 59 -1.18 7.21 7.84
N ARG A 60 -1.24 5.94 7.42
CA ARG A 60 -2.13 4.96 8.06
C ARG A 60 -1.71 4.83 9.51
N LYS A 61 -2.44 5.48 10.43
CA LYS A 61 -2.29 5.25 11.87
C LYS A 61 -2.58 3.77 12.11
N ARG A 62 -1.62 3.03 12.65
CA ARG A 62 -1.84 1.64 13.05
C ARG A 62 -2.95 1.65 14.10
N LYS A 63 -4.16 1.19 13.75
CA LYS A 63 -5.22 0.96 14.72
C LYS A 63 -4.72 -0.12 15.68
N ARG A 64 -4.27 0.27 16.88
CA ARG A 64 -3.89 -0.68 17.93
C ARG A 64 -5.15 -1.47 18.27
N LYS A 65 -5.11 -2.79 18.11
CA LYS A 65 -6.21 -3.67 18.52
C LYS A 65 -5.92 -4.13 19.94
N GLY A 66 -6.89 -3.97 20.83
CA GLY A 66 -6.79 -4.42 22.21
C GLY A 66 -6.12 -3.45 23.17
N LYS A 67 -6.15 -3.79 24.46
CA LYS A 67 -5.53 -3.02 25.55
C LYS A 67 -4.06 -3.41 25.68
N LEU A 68 -3.18 -2.43 25.91
CA LEU A 68 -1.74 -2.66 26.10
C LEU A 68 -1.47 -2.84 27.60
N VAL A 69 -0.79 -3.92 27.97
CA VAL A 69 -0.32 -4.17 29.34
C VAL A 69 1.20 -4.23 29.31
N ILE A 70 1.86 -3.38 30.09
CA ILE A 70 3.32 -3.37 30.24
C ILE A 70 3.66 -4.04 31.56
N VAL A 71 4.57 -5.01 31.52
CA VAL A 71 4.99 -5.80 32.68
C VAL A 71 6.50 -5.76 32.81
N GLU A 72 7.02 -5.84 34.03
CA GLU A 72 8.45 -5.63 34.32
C GLU A 72 9.41 -6.61 33.64
N SER A 73 8.95 -7.79 33.21
CA SER A 73 9.84 -8.80 32.62
C SER A 73 9.22 -9.53 31.41
N PRO A 74 10.04 -9.92 30.43
CA PRO A 74 9.58 -10.68 29.25
C PRO A 74 8.90 -12.00 29.65
N ALA A 75 9.37 -12.63 30.72
CA ALA A 75 8.78 -13.84 31.27
C ALA A 75 7.36 -13.58 31.79
N LYS A 76 7.16 -12.53 32.60
CA LYS A 76 5.82 -12.11 33.06
C LYS A 76 4.91 -11.79 31.88
N ALA A 77 5.41 -11.10 30.85
CA ALA A 77 4.62 -10.77 29.67
C ALA A 77 4.11 -12.00 28.91
N ARG A 78 4.94 -13.05 28.78
CA ARG A 78 4.54 -14.33 28.14
C ARG A 78 3.46 -15.05 28.95
N THR A 79 3.58 -15.10 30.27
CA THR A 79 2.62 -15.78 31.15
C THR A 79 1.29 -15.03 31.21
N VAL A 80 1.32 -13.72 31.45
CA VAL A 80 0.12 -12.88 31.53
C VAL A 80 -0.60 -12.80 30.18
N GLY A 81 0.14 -12.81 29.07
CA GLY A 81 -0.44 -12.87 27.73
C GLY A 81 -1.27 -14.14 27.48
N ARG A 82 -0.85 -15.29 28.03
CA ARG A 82 -1.65 -16.54 27.95
C ARG A 82 -2.96 -16.44 28.73
N PHE A 83 -2.94 -15.76 29.88
CA PHE A 83 -4.09 -15.62 30.76
C PHE A 83 -5.12 -14.59 30.24
N LEU A 84 -4.67 -13.42 29.79
CA LEU A 84 -5.56 -12.34 29.33
C LEU A 84 -6.16 -12.57 27.93
N GLY A 85 -5.57 -13.46 27.13
CA GLY A 85 -6.08 -13.85 25.81
C GLY A 85 -5.88 -12.78 24.71
N ARG A 86 -6.57 -12.99 23.58
CA ARG A 86 -6.35 -12.24 22.31
C ARG A 86 -6.78 -10.77 22.33
N GLY A 87 -7.48 -10.32 23.38
CA GLY A 87 -7.94 -8.94 23.55
C GLY A 87 -6.88 -7.98 24.10
N TYR A 88 -5.73 -8.50 24.55
CA TYR A 88 -4.66 -7.72 25.17
C TYR A 88 -3.34 -7.93 24.43
N THR A 89 -2.57 -6.85 24.26
CA THR A 89 -1.18 -6.91 23.85
C THR A 89 -0.32 -6.74 25.09
N VAL A 90 0.39 -7.78 25.51
CA VAL A 90 1.27 -7.72 26.68
C VAL A 90 2.71 -7.55 26.22
N LYS A 91 3.40 -6.53 26.72
CA LYS A 91 4.82 -6.24 26.45
C LYS A 91 5.59 -6.10 27.75
N ALA A 92 6.90 -6.31 27.68
CA ALA A 92 7.84 -5.93 28.72
C ALA A 92 8.80 -4.89 28.15
#